data_AF-A0AAD4JC28-F1
#
_entry.id   AF-A0AAD4JC28-F1
#
_cell.length_a   1.000
_cell.length_b   1.000
_cell.length_c   1.000
_cell.angle_alpha   90.00
_cell.angle_beta   90.00
_cell.angle_gamma   90.00
#
_symmetry.space_group_name_H-M   'P 1'
#
loop_
_entity.id
_entity.type
_entity.pdbx_description
1 polymer ?
#
loop_
_entity_poly.entity_id
_entity_poly.type
_entity_poly.pdbx_seq_one_letter_code
_entity_poly.pdbx_strand_id
1 'polypeptide(L)'
;MLKVNSDSSEYPESPKPKINKIEWFPSHQTLVQIIHAPDLGISKPISQSRYNASSIYEWNINGLIEYDILNILQQMTMTANAYKTQMGTHDKTIAELLIAGFSGQLKGWWDYYLNEQERELILNSYKTDKDGTIILDDEGNSLQDAVATLILTISYIS
;
A
#
# COMPACT_ATOMS: atom_id res chain seq x y z
N MET A 1 10.00 -47.34 57.63
CA MET A 1 10.66 -47.41 56.30
C MET A 1 9.81 -46.61 55.32
N LEU A 2 10.37 -45.52 54.78
CA LEU A 2 9.73 -44.65 53.80
C LEU A 2 9.90 -45.24 52.39
N LYS A 3 8.87 -45.15 51.55
CA LYS A 3 9.00 -45.25 50.09
C LYS A 3 8.32 -44.03 49.47
N VAL A 4 9.12 -43.27 48.71
CA VAL A 4 8.76 -42.09 47.92
C VAL A 4 8.30 -42.53 46.53
N ASN A 5 7.26 -41.89 45.99
CA ASN A 5 6.92 -41.69 44.57
C ASN A 5 6.09 -40.37 44.57
N SER A 6 6.49 -39.19 44.05
CA SER A 6 6.88 -38.76 42.69
C SER A 6 5.81 -39.11 41.66
N ASP A 7 4.81 -38.24 41.51
CA ASP A 7 4.59 -37.31 40.36
C ASP A 7 3.60 -37.97 39.37
N SER A 8 2.61 -37.36 38.73
CA SER A 8 2.44 -35.99 38.23
C SER A 8 0.95 -35.63 38.18
N SER A 9 0.61 -34.36 38.35
CA SER A 9 -0.76 -33.84 38.22
C SER A 9 -1.20 -33.79 36.75
N GLU A 10 -2.21 -34.56 36.39
CA GLU A 10 -2.88 -34.52 35.09
C GLU A 10 -3.81 -33.28 35.04
N TYR A 11 -3.44 -32.27 34.24
CA TYR A 11 -4.29 -31.12 33.97
C TYR A 11 -5.30 -31.45 32.87
N PRO A 12 -6.59 -31.07 33.01
CA PRO A 12 -7.60 -31.37 31.99
C PRO A 12 -7.35 -30.58 30.69
N GLU A 13 -7.41 -31.30 29.57
CA GLU A 13 -7.25 -30.79 28.20
C GLU A 13 -8.30 -29.70 27.89
N SER A 14 -7.85 -28.53 27.47
CA SER A 14 -8.70 -27.39 27.09
C SER A 14 -9.39 -27.64 25.73
N PRO A 15 -10.64 -27.21 25.54
CA PRO A 15 -11.36 -27.48 24.30
C PRO A 15 -10.73 -26.70 23.14
N LYS A 16 -10.29 -27.42 22.10
CA LYS A 16 -9.75 -26.84 20.86
C LYS A 16 -10.81 -25.95 20.20
N PRO A 17 -10.51 -24.67 19.86
CA PRO A 17 -11.47 -23.81 19.21
C PRO A 17 -11.75 -24.32 17.79
N LYS A 18 -13.02 -24.59 17.48
CA LYS A 18 -13.48 -24.84 16.12
C LYS A 18 -13.35 -23.52 15.34
N ILE A 19 -12.43 -23.47 14.38
CA ILE A 19 -12.30 -22.35 13.45
C ILE A 19 -13.59 -22.31 12.62
N ASN A 20 -14.37 -21.23 12.78
CA ASN A 20 -15.54 -20.97 11.94
C ASN A 20 -15.07 -20.81 10.48
N LYS A 21 -15.62 -21.64 9.61
CA LYS A 21 -15.42 -21.60 8.16
C LYS A 21 -16.09 -20.33 7.63
N ILE A 22 -15.29 -19.33 7.26
CA ILE A 22 -15.79 -18.12 6.61
C ILE A 22 -16.09 -18.49 5.14
N GLU A 23 -17.37 -18.54 4.80
CA GLU A 23 -17.83 -18.63 3.41
C GLU A 23 -17.86 -17.22 2.81
N TRP A 24 -17.04 -16.99 1.79
CA TRP A 24 -17.05 -15.75 1.03
C TRP A 24 -18.25 -15.75 0.09
N PHE A 25 -19.22 -14.88 0.35
CA PHE A 25 -20.29 -14.59 -0.61
C PHE A 25 -19.77 -13.59 -1.66
N PRO A 26 -20.08 -13.78 -2.96
CA PRO A 26 -19.68 -12.85 -3.99
C PRO A 26 -20.30 -11.47 -3.72
N SER A 27 -19.49 -10.43 -3.85
CA SER A 27 -19.81 -9.05 -3.49
C SER A 27 -21.04 -8.54 -4.26
N HIS A 28 -22.17 -8.39 -3.56
CA HIS A 28 -23.30 -7.62 -4.05
C HIS A 28 -22.98 -6.12 -3.94
N GLN A 29 -23.14 -5.42 -5.06
CA GLN A 29 -23.17 -3.95 -5.14
C GLN A 29 -24.36 -3.39 -4.32
N THR A 30 -24.34 -2.06 -4.07
CA THR A 30 -25.29 -1.17 -3.34
C THR A 30 -24.98 -1.03 -1.83
N LEU A 31 -24.64 0.15 -1.26
CA LEU A 31 -25.40 1.41 -1.19
C LEU A 31 -24.49 2.63 -0.94
N VAL A 32 -24.71 3.71 -1.70
CA VAL A 32 -24.24 5.06 -1.33
C VAL A 32 -25.05 5.51 -0.13
N GLN A 33 -24.45 5.59 1.06
CA GLN A 33 -25.03 6.36 2.16
C GLN A 33 -24.51 7.80 2.09
N ILE A 34 -25.41 8.72 1.73
CA ILE A 34 -25.21 10.16 1.80
C ILE A 34 -25.41 10.55 3.27
N ILE A 35 -24.36 10.98 3.95
CA ILE A 35 -24.48 11.70 5.24
C ILE A 35 -24.18 13.17 4.95
N HIS A 36 -25.22 14.01 5.03
CA HIS A 36 -25.07 15.47 5.07
C HIS A 36 -24.73 15.90 6.51
N ALA A 37 -23.67 16.71 6.65
CA ALA A 37 -23.50 17.65 7.74
C ALA A 37 -22.98 18.96 7.13
N PRO A 38 -23.63 20.12 7.37
CA PRO A 38 -23.07 21.39 6.98
C PRO A 38 -21.98 21.78 7.99
N ASP A 39 -20.91 22.39 7.49
CA ASP A 39 -19.94 23.14 8.28
C ASP A 39 -19.00 22.36 9.22
N LEU A 40 -18.14 21.50 8.66
CA LEU A 40 -16.75 21.30 9.09
C LEU A 40 -15.96 20.85 7.84
N GLY A 41 -14.74 21.33 7.64
CA GLY A 41 -13.90 21.04 6.46
C GLY A 41 -13.50 19.57 6.33
N ILE A 42 -14.38 18.74 5.74
CA ILE A 42 -14.27 17.28 5.71
C ILE A 42 -13.45 16.80 4.51
N SER A 43 -12.46 15.94 4.80
CA SER A 43 -11.77 15.09 3.83
C SER A 43 -12.80 14.20 3.12
N LYS A 44 -12.82 14.27 1.79
CA LYS A 44 -13.76 13.51 0.96
C LYS A 44 -13.49 12.00 1.14
N PRO A 45 -14.51 11.14 1.31
CA PRO A 45 -14.30 9.70 1.32
C PRO A 45 -13.69 9.28 -0.01
N ILE A 46 -12.52 8.63 0.06
CA ILE A 46 -11.75 8.34 -1.14
C ILE A 46 -12.26 7.04 -1.77
N SER A 47 -13.01 7.18 -2.85
CA SER A 47 -13.52 6.06 -3.61
C SER A 47 -12.51 5.67 -4.68
N GLN A 48 -12.00 4.44 -4.62
CA GLN A 48 -11.09 3.87 -5.62
C GLN A 48 -11.68 3.92 -7.04
N SER A 49 -13.02 3.87 -7.16
CA SER A 49 -13.73 3.93 -8.46
C SER A 49 -13.62 5.29 -9.17
N ARG A 50 -13.08 6.33 -8.53
CA ARG A 50 -12.84 7.64 -9.16
C ARG A 50 -11.57 7.65 -10.02
N TYR A 51 -10.64 6.72 -9.81
CA TYR A 51 -9.38 6.70 -10.55
C TYR A 51 -9.53 5.84 -11.81
N ASN A 52 -9.39 6.50 -12.96
CA ASN A 52 -9.41 5.88 -14.27
C ASN A 52 -7.96 5.73 -14.74
N ALA A 53 -7.62 4.56 -15.26
CA ALA A 53 -6.30 4.27 -15.76
C ALA A 53 -5.89 5.04 -17.03
N SER A 54 -6.80 5.77 -17.68
CA SER A 54 -6.55 6.55 -18.89
C SER A 54 -6.15 8.01 -18.65
N SER A 55 -6.04 8.47 -17.40
CA SER A 55 -5.76 9.85 -17.05
C SER A 55 -4.46 9.96 -16.25
N ILE A 56 -3.60 10.93 -16.56
CA ILE A 56 -2.47 11.29 -15.70
C ILE A 56 -2.96 12.31 -14.67
N TYR A 57 -2.71 12.02 -13.39
CA TYR A 57 -3.09 12.87 -12.27
C TYR A 57 -1.90 13.69 -11.78
N GLU A 58 -2.13 14.92 -11.35
CA GLU A 58 -1.08 15.78 -10.80
C GLU A 58 -0.87 15.53 -9.31
N TRP A 59 0.38 15.49 -8.86
CA TRP A 59 0.77 15.27 -7.46
C TRP A 59 1.66 16.41 -6.96
N ASN A 60 1.22 17.07 -5.89
CA ASN A 60 1.95 18.16 -5.26
C ASN A 60 1.75 18.11 -3.74
N ILE A 61 2.79 18.43 -2.99
CA ILE A 61 2.78 18.49 -1.51
C ILE A 61 3.13 19.88 -0.95
N ASN A 62 3.23 20.91 -1.80
CA ASN A 62 3.60 22.27 -1.39
C ASN A 62 2.70 22.80 -0.27
N GLY A 63 3.32 23.16 0.86
CA GLY A 63 2.64 23.81 1.98
C GLY A 63 1.58 22.93 2.66
N LEU A 64 1.57 21.62 2.40
CA LEU A 64 0.70 20.67 3.07
C LEU A 64 1.26 20.31 4.45
N ILE A 65 0.36 20.05 5.39
CA ILE A 65 0.70 19.44 6.68
C ILE A 65 0.77 17.92 6.54
N GLU A 66 1.42 17.25 7.49
CA GLU A 66 1.67 15.80 7.46
C GLU A 66 0.42 14.96 7.13
N TYR A 67 -0.73 15.26 7.77
CA TYR A 67 -1.98 14.54 7.51
C TYR A 67 -2.44 14.66 6.04
N ASP A 68 -2.31 15.85 5.44
CA ASP A 68 -2.70 16.08 4.06
C ASP A 68 -1.74 15.39 3.08
N ILE A 69 -0.46 15.27 3.45
CA ILE A 69 0.53 14.51 2.69
C ILE A 69 0.18 13.02 2.70
N LEU A 70 -0.17 12.44 3.86
CA LEU A 70 -0.64 11.05 3.95
C LEU A 70 -1.87 10.80 3.07
N ASN A 71 -2.79 11.77 3.01
CA ASN A 71 -3.95 11.69 2.13
C ASN A 71 -3.54 11.69 0.64
N ILE A 72 -2.54 12.48 0.23
CA ILE A 72 -2.00 12.44 -1.14
C ILE A 72 -1.34 11.08 -1.43
N LEU A 73 -0.53 10.55 -0.51
CA LEU A 73 0.11 9.23 -0.68
C LEU A 73 -0.91 8.09 -0.80
N GLN A 74 -2.00 8.17 -0.03
CA GLN A 74 -3.11 7.23 -0.15
C GLN A 74 -3.76 7.32 -1.54
N GLN A 75 -4.00 8.54 -2.05
CA GLN A 75 -4.54 8.76 -3.39
C GLN A 75 -3.61 8.24 -4.50
N MET A 76 -2.30 8.44 -4.38
CA MET A 76 -1.30 7.85 -5.27
C MET A 76 -1.39 6.33 -5.28
N THR A 77 -1.53 5.71 -4.10
CA THR A 77 -1.68 4.26 -3.95
C THR A 77 -2.93 3.75 -4.65
N MET A 78 -4.07 4.43 -4.50
CA MET A 78 -5.30 4.04 -5.18
C MET A 78 -5.23 4.23 -6.70
N THR A 79 -4.56 5.28 -7.16
CA THR A 79 -4.33 5.51 -8.59
C THR A 79 -3.44 4.43 -9.18
N ALA A 80 -2.36 4.06 -8.49
CA ALA A 80 -1.48 2.96 -8.90
C ALA A 80 -2.24 1.63 -9.00
N ASN A 81 -3.07 1.31 -8.01
CA ASN A 81 -3.90 0.11 -8.04
C ASN A 81 -4.90 0.13 -9.20
N ALA A 82 -5.48 1.29 -9.53
CA ALA A 82 -6.34 1.45 -10.70
C ALA A 82 -5.60 1.15 -12.00
N TYR A 83 -4.39 1.70 -12.19
CA TYR A 83 -3.55 1.37 -13.36
C TYR A 83 -3.23 -0.13 -13.43
N LYS A 84 -2.82 -0.72 -12.31
CA LYS A 84 -2.46 -2.14 -12.23
C LYS A 84 -3.64 -3.05 -12.59
N THR A 85 -4.83 -2.76 -12.06
CA THR A 85 -6.03 -3.60 -12.24
C THR A 85 -6.73 -3.40 -13.58
N GLN A 86 -6.76 -2.18 -14.12
CA GLN A 86 -7.49 -1.88 -15.36
C GLN A 86 -6.63 -2.10 -16.62
N MET A 87 -5.31 -1.92 -16.54
CA MET A 87 -4.40 -2.02 -17.69
C MET A 87 -3.43 -3.19 -17.62
N GLY A 88 -3.28 -3.84 -16.45
CA GLY A 88 -2.27 -4.89 -16.27
C GLY A 88 -0.84 -4.37 -16.32
N THR A 89 -0.64 -3.07 -16.04
CA THR A 89 0.66 -2.40 -16.16
C THR A 89 1.64 -2.86 -15.08
N HIS A 90 2.91 -3.02 -15.45
CA HIS A 90 3.99 -3.33 -14.51
C HIS A 90 4.29 -2.16 -13.55
N ASP A 91 4.76 -2.48 -12.36
CA ASP A 91 4.98 -1.52 -11.27
C ASP A 91 5.91 -0.37 -11.66
N LYS A 92 7.00 -0.66 -12.38
CA LYS A 92 7.91 0.37 -12.89
C LYS A 92 7.20 1.41 -13.77
N THR A 93 6.40 0.96 -14.73
CA THR A 93 5.66 1.85 -15.63
C THR A 93 4.59 2.65 -14.88
N ILE A 94 3.98 2.06 -13.84
CA ILE A 94 3.06 2.79 -12.96
C ILE A 94 3.80 3.88 -12.18
N ALA A 95 4.98 3.59 -11.65
CA ALA A 95 5.82 4.58 -10.98
C ALA A 95 6.18 5.74 -11.93
N GLU A 96 6.57 5.44 -13.17
CA GLU A 96 6.83 6.44 -14.21
C GLU A 96 5.60 7.30 -14.52
N LEU A 97 4.39 6.71 -14.55
CA LEU A 97 3.14 7.46 -14.71
C LEU A 97 2.83 8.39 -13.53
N LEU A 98 3.12 7.95 -12.30
CA LEU A 98 3.00 8.82 -11.12
C LEU A 98 4.01 9.98 -11.17
N ILE A 99 5.26 9.69 -11.53
CA ILE A 99 6.34 10.68 -11.68
C ILE A 99 6.00 11.71 -12.76
N ALA A 100 5.40 11.28 -13.88
CA ALA A 100 4.94 12.20 -14.93
C ALA A 100 3.89 13.20 -14.43
N GLY A 101 3.18 12.86 -13.35
CA GLY A 101 2.24 13.73 -12.66
C GLY A 101 2.86 14.67 -11.61
N PHE A 102 4.16 14.55 -11.30
CA PHE A 102 4.76 15.37 -10.25
C PHE A 102 4.81 16.85 -10.63
N SER A 103 4.39 17.69 -9.69
CA SER A 103 4.54 19.15 -9.74
C SER A 103 5.07 19.68 -8.40
N GLY A 104 5.37 20.98 -8.35
CA GLY A 104 5.86 21.64 -7.12
C GLY A 104 7.06 20.95 -6.47
N GLN A 105 6.96 20.69 -5.16
CA GLN A 105 7.99 20.12 -4.31
C GLN A 105 8.33 18.69 -4.72
N LEU A 106 7.35 17.89 -5.17
CA LEU A 106 7.62 16.54 -5.66
C LEU A 106 8.45 16.56 -6.94
N LYS A 107 8.12 17.48 -7.87
CA LYS A 107 8.92 17.66 -9.08
C LYS A 107 10.32 18.18 -8.77
N GLY A 108 10.42 19.14 -7.85
CA GLY A 108 11.70 19.66 -7.37
C GLY A 108 12.58 18.56 -6.77
N TRP A 109 12.01 17.74 -5.90
CA TRP A 109 12.67 16.59 -5.30
C TRP A 109 13.16 15.58 -6.35
N TRP A 110 12.28 15.17 -7.27
CA TRP A 110 12.62 14.16 -8.26
C TRP A 110 13.70 14.63 -9.26
N ASP A 111 13.60 15.87 -9.74
CA ASP A 111 14.49 16.37 -10.80
C ASP A 111 15.84 16.86 -10.27
N TYR A 112 15.88 17.41 -9.06
CA TYR A 112 17.06 18.15 -8.57
C TYR A 112 17.69 17.56 -7.31
N TYR A 113 16.95 16.84 -6.47
CA TYR A 113 17.50 16.25 -5.25
C TYR A 113 17.98 14.81 -5.45
N LEU A 114 17.31 14.03 -6.29
CA LEU A 114 17.75 12.67 -6.60
C LEU A 114 18.74 12.67 -7.77
N ASN A 115 19.84 11.94 -7.60
CA ASN A 115 20.73 11.62 -8.71
C ASN A 115 20.15 10.48 -9.57
N GLU A 116 20.81 10.17 -10.69
CA GLU A 116 20.36 9.09 -11.60
C GLU A 116 20.34 7.71 -10.94
N GLN A 117 21.35 7.38 -10.13
CA GLN A 117 21.43 6.09 -9.45
C GLN A 117 20.29 5.92 -8.44
N GLU A 118 19.96 6.95 -7.68
CA GLU A 118 18.85 6.93 -6.72
C GLU A 118 17.50 6.74 -7.43
N ARG A 119 17.30 7.41 -8.57
CA ARG A 119 16.08 7.23 -9.39
C ARG A 119 15.99 5.81 -9.95
N GLU A 120 17.11 5.23 -10.39
CA GLU A 120 17.15 3.85 -10.86
C GLU A 120 16.89 2.83 -9.73
N LEU A 121 17.40 3.08 -8.52
CA LEU A 121 17.12 2.24 -7.36
C LEU A 121 15.63 2.23 -7.00
N ILE A 122 14.96 3.38 -7.12
CA ILE A 122 13.51 3.47 -6.92
C ILE A 122 12.75 2.74 -8.04
N LEU A 123 13.10 2.99 -9.31
CA LEU A 123 12.35 2.46 -10.45
C LEU A 123 12.57 0.97 -10.71
N ASN A 124 13.70 0.41 -10.28
CA ASN A 124 14.03 -1.00 -10.45
C ASN A 124 13.97 -1.77 -9.12
N SER A 125 13.24 -1.27 -8.13
CA SER A 125 13.13 -1.95 -6.84
C SER A 125 12.30 -3.23 -6.94
N TYR A 126 12.66 -4.18 -6.10
CA TYR A 126 11.99 -5.47 -5.97
C TYR A 126 11.56 -5.69 -4.54
N LYS A 127 10.47 -6.43 -4.37
CA LYS A 127 9.96 -6.78 -3.06
C LYS A 127 10.93 -7.72 -2.37
N THR A 128 11.28 -7.42 -1.13
CA THR A 128 12.15 -8.26 -0.32
C THR A 128 11.42 -8.80 0.90
N ASP A 129 11.89 -9.94 1.41
CA ASP A 129 11.49 -10.43 2.72
C ASP A 129 12.22 -9.69 3.86
N LYS A 130 11.99 -10.14 5.09
CA LYS A 130 12.60 -9.59 6.31
C LYS A 130 14.13 -9.72 6.37
N ASP A 131 14.70 -10.62 5.58
CA ASP A 131 16.14 -10.91 5.54
C ASP A 131 16.81 -10.22 4.33
N GLY A 132 16.04 -9.47 3.53
CA GLY A 132 16.52 -8.74 2.35
C GLY A 132 16.57 -9.59 1.08
N THR A 133 15.99 -10.79 1.09
CA THR A 133 15.96 -11.68 -0.08
C THR A 133 14.83 -11.28 -1.02
N ILE A 134 15.10 -11.20 -2.32
CA ILE A 134 14.08 -10.89 -3.34
C ILE A 134 13.00 -11.97 -3.36
N ILE A 135 11.74 -11.53 -3.28
CA ILE A 135 10.57 -12.40 -3.35
C ILE A 135 10.23 -12.66 -4.82
N LEU A 136 10.03 -13.94 -5.15
CA LEU A 136 9.63 -14.40 -6.48
C LEU A 136 8.15 -14.76 -6.50
N ASP A 137 7.51 -14.65 -7.68
CA ASP A 137 6.18 -15.20 -7.93
C ASP A 137 6.22 -16.71 -8.21
N ASP A 138 5.04 -17.29 -8.46
CA ASP A 138 4.88 -18.72 -8.74
C ASP A 138 5.58 -19.17 -10.04
N GLU A 139 5.93 -18.22 -10.92
CA GLU A 139 6.64 -18.45 -12.18
C GLU A 139 8.17 -18.26 -12.02
N GLY A 140 8.64 -17.85 -10.84
CA GLY A 140 10.04 -17.59 -10.54
C GLY A 140 10.52 -16.19 -10.94
N ASN A 141 9.63 -15.28 -11.33
CA ASN A 141 9.98 -13.90 -11.63
C ASN A 141 10.04 -13.06 -10.35
N SER A 142 11.00 -12.13 -10.28
CA SER A 142 11.10 -11.18 -9.17
C SER A 142 9.93 -10.21 -9.15
N LEU A 143 9.29 -10.06 -7.99
CA LEU A 143 8.19 -9.11 -7.80
C LEU A 143 8.70 -7.68 -7.76
N GLN A 144 8.32 -6.85 -8.74
CA GLN A 144 8.62 -5.42 -8.77
C GLN A 144 7.89 -4.69 -7.63
N ASP A 145 8.54 -3.66 -7.06
CA ASP A 145 8.03 -2.90 -5.92
C ASP A 145 8.26 -1.38 -6.07
N ALA A 146 8.44 -0.93 -7.32
CA ALA A 146 8.80 0.46 -7.66
C ALA A 146 7.76 1.47 -7.16
N VAL A 147 6.46 1.13 -7.22
CA VAL A 147 5.40 2.02 -6.75
C VAL A 147 5.47 2.20 -5.24
N ALA A 148 5.56 1.09 -4.49
CA ALA A 148 5.62 1.14 -3.04
C ALA A 148 6.89 1.86 -2.56
N THR A 149 8.02 1.59 -3.23
CA THR A 149 9.29 2.25 -2.95
C THR A 149 9.21 3.75 -3.21
N LEU A 150 8.63 4.18 -4.33
CA LEU A 150 8.43 5.60 -4.66
C LEU A 150 7.56 6.31 -3.61
N ILE A 151 6.39 5.75 -3.28
CA ILE A 151 5.45 6.33 -2.32
C ILE A 151 6.07 6.39 -0.92
N LEU A 152 6.76 5.33 -0.49
CA LEU A 152 7.48 5.30 0.78
C LEU A 152 8.58 6.35 0.81
N THR A 153 9.34 6.51 -0.26
CA THR A 153 10.42 7.51 -0.32
C THR A 153 9.86 8.93 -0.19
N ILE A 154 8.69 9.21 -0.78
CA ILE A 154 8.02 10.51 -0.64
C ILE A 154 7.63 10.79 0.82
N SER A 155 7.24 9.77 1.59
CA SER A 155 6.90 9.94 3.01
C SER A 155 8.05 10.45 3.88
N TYR A 156 9.30 10.35 3.40
CA TYR A 156 10.47 10.90 4.09
C TYR A 156 10.82 12.34 3.68
N ILE A 157 10.08 12.94 2.73
CA ILE A 157 10.28 14.33 2.28
C ILE A 157 9.57 15.33 3.22
N SER A 158 8.52 14.89 3.93
CA SER A 158 7.67 15.70 4.81
C SER A 158 8.22 15.88 6.22
#